data_AF-A0A1M7Q6Q5-F1
#
_entry.id   AF-A0A1M7Q6Q5-F1
#
_cell.length_a   1.000
_cell.length_b   1.000
_cell.length_c   1.000
_cell.angle_alpha   90.00
_cell.angle_beta   90.00
_cell.angle_gamma   90.00
#
_symmetry.space_group_name_H-M   'P 1'
#
loop_
_entity.id
_entity.type
_entity.pdbx_description
1 polymer ?
#
loop_
_entity_poly.entity_id
_entity_poly.type
_entity_poly.pdbx_seq_one_letter_code
_entity_poly.pdbx_strand_id
1 'polypeptide(L)'
;MATLTTPQVTQLTLDYKNLGDQLMQYLNTNVGNLTSLQYIDISNRISTIYHNTTLLGALTTYQTVQDLSVQIASINQASANIDAALKSIADVQKIINIATTIVNLGVSILTFNVNDIITNAGDLIAAVS
;
A
#
# COMPACT_ATOMS: atom_id res chain seq x y z
N MET A 1 -24.55 -6.07 -8.26
CA MET A 1 -24.86 -5.20 -7.11
C MET A 1 -23.63 -4.35 -6.87
N ALA A 2 -23.75 -3.03 -6.79
CA ALA A 2 -22.60 -2.17 -6.53
C ALA A 2 -22.07 -2.46 -5.12
N THR A 3 -20.81 -2.88 -5.02
CA THR A 3 -20.13 -3.11 -3.74
C THR A 3 -19.86 -1.75 -3.10
N LEU A 4 -20.37 -1.52 -1.90
CA LEU A 4 -20.07 -0.30 -1.14
C LEU A 4 -18.57 -0.24 -0.83
N THR A 5 -17.96 0.94 -0.99
CA THR A 5 -16.55 1.16 -0.66
C THR A 5 -16.33 1.23 0.86
N THR A 6 -15.11 0.96 1.31
CA THR A 6 -14.73 1.05 2.74
C THR A 6 -15.14 2.39 3.39
N PRO A 7 -14.94 3.56 2.75
CA PRO A 7 -15.46 4.83 3.27
C PRO A 7 -17.00 4.91 3.36
N GLN A 8 -17.71 4.37 2.37
CA GLN A 8 -19.18 4.38 2.36
C GLN A 8 -19.76 3.52 3.49
N VAL A 9 -19.21 2.33 3.73
CA VAL A 9 -19.64 1.45 4.82
C VAL A 9 -19.26 2.05 6.20
N THR A 10 -18.11 2.73 6.28
CA THR A 10 -17.70 3.45 7.49
C THR A 10 -18.66 4.59 7.83
N GLN A 11 -19.01 5.42 6.83
CA GLN A 11 -19.97 6.50 7.03
C GLN A 11 -21.35 5.96 7.44
N LEU A 12 -21.82 4.89 6.78
CA LEU A 12 -23.08 4.25 7.12
C LEU A 12 -23.08 3.72 8.57
N THR A 13 -21.96 3.17 9.04
CA THR A 13 -21.79 2.70 10.41
C THR A 13 -21.95 3.85 11.41
N LEU A 14 -21.32 5.00 11.13
CA LEU A 14 -21.43 6.21 11.96
C LEU A 14 -22.86 6.77 11.97
N ASP A 15 -23.53 6.80 10.81
CA ASP A 15 -24.90 7.29 10.70
C ASP A 15 -25.88 6.43 11.50
N TYR A 16 -25.74 5.10 11.42
CA TYR A 16 -26.53 4.17 12.24
C TYR A 16 -26.27 4.37 13.73
N LYS A 17 -25.00 4.53 14.12
CA LYS A 17 -24.64 4.78 15.52
C LYS A 17 -25.28 6.07 16.04
N ASN A 18 -25.19 7.15 15.27
CA ASN A 18 -25.78 8.45 15.62
C ASN A 18 -27.30 8.35 15.78
N LEU A 19 -27.97 7.62 14.88
CA LEU A 19 -29.41 7.38 14.99
C LEU A 19 -29.77 6.60 16.27
N GLY A 20 -28.99 5.57 16.61
CA GLY A 20 -29.17 4.82 17.86
C GLY A 20 -28.98 5.69 19.09
N ASP A 21 -27.94 6.52 19.11
CA ASP A 21 -27.63 7.45 20.20
C ASP A 21 -28.74 8.51 20.36
N GLN A 22 -29.29 9.04 19.25
CA GLN A 22 -30.44 9.96 19.26
C GLN A 22 -31.72 9.31 19.79
N LEU A 23 -32.01 8.08 19.37
CA LEU A 23 -33.17 7.34 19.87
C LEU A 23 -33.04 7.01 21.37
N MET A 24 -31.83 6.67 21.83
CA MET A 24 -31.56 6.45 23.24
C MET A 24 -31.74 7.73 24.05
N GLN A 25 -31.27 8.88 23.54
CA GLN A 25 -31.50 10.17 24.18
C GLN A 25 -32.99 10.51 24.25
N TYR A 26 -33.74 10.27 23.18
CA TYR A 26 -35.20 10.43 23.16
C TYR A 26 -35.88 9.55 24.22
N LEU A 27 -35.52 8.26 24.26
CA LEU A 27 -36.06 7.30 25.22
C LEU A 27 -35.82 7.75 26.66
N ASN A 28 -34.59 8.17 26.98
CA ASN A 28 -34.21 8.63 28.31
C ASN A 28 -34.95 9.91 28.71
N THR A 29 -35.12 10.84 27.78
CA THR A 29 -35.81 12.12 28.04
C THR A 29 -37.32 11.95 28.23
N ASN A 30 -37.91 10.94 27.58
CA ASN A 30 -39.37 10.75 27.53
C ASN A 30 -39.85 9.53 28.32
N VAL A 31 -38.99 8.87 29.11
CA VAL A 31 -39.32 7.60 29.79
C VAL A 31 -40.61 7.66 30.61
N GLY A 32 -40.89 8.79 31.27
CA GLY A 32 -42.11 9.00 32.05
C GLY A 32 -43.38 9.29 31.23
N ASN A 33 -43.22 9.63 29.95
CA ASN A 33 -44.32 9.98 29.04
C ASN A 33 -44.68 8.84 28.07
N LEU A 34 -43.91 7.75 28.06
CA LEU A 34 -44.11 6.61 27.18
C LEU A 34 -44.94 5.54 27.87
N THR A 35 -45.88 4.95 27.12
CA THR A 35 -46.50 3.69 27.54
C THR A 35 -45.45 2.57 27.53
N SER A 36 -45.68 1.51 28.32
CA SER A 36 -44.76 0.36 28.36
C SER A 36 -44.54 -0.26 26.97
N LEU A 37 -45.56 -0.29 26.10
CA LEU A 37 -45.43 -0.81 24.73
C LEU A 37 -44.54 0.09 23.86
N GLN A 38 -44.69 1.41 23.96
CA GLN A 38 -43.85 2.35 23.22
C GLN A 38 -42.40 2.31 23.69
N TYR A 39 -42.18 2.19 25.01
CA TYR A 39 -40.85 2.02 25.58
C TYR A 39 -40.15 0.77 25.05
N ILE A 40 -40.87 -0.37 25.02
CA ILE A 40 -40.35 -1.64 24.51
C ILE A 40 -40.04 -1.54 23.01
N ASP A 41 -40.94 -0.97 22.19
CA ASP A 41 -40.71 -0.81 20.75
C ASP A 41 -39.46 0.03 20.45
N ILE A 42 -39.32 1.18 21.13
CA ILE A 42 -38.15 2.05 20.95
C ILE A 42 -36.88 1.35 21.41
N SER A 43 -36.92 0.65 22.55
CA SER A 43 -35.77 -0.12 23.07
C SER A 43 -35.34 -1.22 22.09
N ASN A 44 -36.28 -1.93 21.49
CA ASN A 44 -36.00 -2.97 20.49
C ASN A 44 -35.40 -2.38 19.21
N ARG A 45 -35.89 -1.22 18.76
CA ARG A 45 -35.32 -0.50 17.62
C ARG A 45 -33.89 -0.06 17.88
N ILE A 46 -33.61 0.50 19.07
CA ILE A 46 -32.25 0.86 19.49
C ILE A 46 -31.33 -0.35 19.47
N SER A 47 -31.78 -1.48 20.05
CA SER A 47 -30.98 -2.72 20.05
C SER A 47 -30.69 -3.23 18.64
N THR A 48 -31.67 -3.16 17.73
CA THR A 48 -31.51 -3.56 16.32
C THR A 48 -30.51 -2.66 15.60
N ILE A 49 -30.58 -1.34 15.85
CA ILE A 49 -29.66 -0.36 15.27
C ILE A 49 -28.23 -0.66 15.71
N TYR A 50 -27.97 -0.83 17.00
CA TYR A 50 -26.62 -1.12 17.49
C TYR A 50 -26.11 -2.48 16.99
N HIS A 51 -26.97 -3.49 16.92
CA HIS A 51 -26.60 -4.78 16.32
C HIS A 51 -26.13 -4.60 14.87
N ASN A 52 -26.87 -3.85 14.07
CA ASN A 52 -26.50 -3.54 12.69
C ASN A 52 -25.22 -2.72 12.59
N THR A 53 -25.00 -1.76 13.49
CA THR A 53 -23.73 -1.02 13.58
C THR A 53 -22.55 -1.96 13.83
N THR A 54 -22.69 -2.95 14.72
CA THR A 54 -21.63 -3.95 14.96
C THR A 54 -21.36 -4.79 13.71
N LEU A 55 -22.40 -5.25 13.01
CA LEU A 55 -22.23 -6.00 11.77
C LEU A 55 -21.55 -5.18 10.66
N LEU A 56 -21.94 -3.91 10.50
CA LEU A 56 -21.31 -3.00 9.54
C LEU A 56 -19.85 -2.71 9.90
N GLY A 57 -19.53 -2.53 11.19
CA GLY A 57 -18.15 -2.35 11.65
C GLY A 57 -17.26 -3.59 11.44
N ALA A 58 -17.83 -4.80 11.54
CA ALA A 58 -17.11 -6.01 11.17
C ALA A 58 -16.83 -6.06 9.66
N LEU A 59 -17.80 -5.63 8.84
CA LEU A 59 -17.66 -5.58 7.38
C LEU A 59 -16.60 -4.57 6.93
N THR A 60 -16.55 -3.37 7.53
CA THR A 60 -15.50 -2.37 7.21
C THR A 60 -14.11 -2.90 7.52
N THR A 61 -13.95 -3.59 8.65
CA THR A 61 -12.68 -4.20 9.05
C THR A 61 -12.26 -5.26 8.03
N TYR A 62 -13.19 -6.10 7.59
CA TYR A 62 -12.93 -7.12 6.58
C TYR A 62 -12.55 -6.52 5.21
N GLN A 63 -13.26 -5.48 4.75
CA GLN A 63 -12.95 -4.79 3.50
C GLN A 63 -11.59 -4.08 3.55
N THR A 64 -11.27 -3.42 4.66
CA THR A 64 -9.98 -2.75 4.87
C THR A 64 -8.81 -3.74 4.75
N VAL A 65 -8.97 -4.94 5.30
CA VAL A 65 -7.94 -6.00 5.20
C VAL A 65 -7.77 -6.47 3.74
N GLN A 66 -8.85 -6.57 2.96
CA GLN A 66 -8.73 -6.88 1.53
C GLN A 66 -8.04 -5.77 0.75
N ASP A 67 -8.41 -4.50 0.99
CA ASP A 67 -7.78 -3.35 0.34
C ASP A 67 -6.27 -3.28 0.64
N LEU A 68 -5.87 -3.59 1.88
CA LEU A 68 -4.45 -3.70 2.27
C LEU A 68 -3.72 -4.82 1.52
N SER A 69 -4.36 -5.98 1.33
CA SER A 69 -3.76 -7.09 0.59
C SER A 69 -3.45 -6.71 -0.87
N VAL A 70 -4.32 -5.94 -1.52
CA VAL A 70 -4.10 -5.44 -2.89
C VAL A 70 -2.96 -4.42 -2.93
N GLN A 71 -2.86 -3.55 -1.93
CA GLN A 71 -1.76 -2.59 -1.82
C GLN A 71 -0.40 -3.28 -1.59
N ILE A 72 -0.35 -4.32 -0.74
CA ILE A 72 0.87 -5.12 -0.52
C ILE A 72 1.32 -5.79 -1.82
N ALA A 73 0.39 -6.33 -2.61
CA ALA A 73 0.72 -6.91 -3.91
C ALA A 73 1.33 -5.87 -4.87
N SER A 74 0.78 -4.66 -4.90
CA SER A 74 1.33 -3.54 -5.69
C SER A 74 2.74 -3.14 -5.23
N ILE A 75 2.98 -3.11 -3.91
CA ILE A 75 4.32 -2.83 -3.34
C ILE A 75 5.33 -3.90 -3.76
N ASN A 76 4.95 -5.19 -3.69
CA ASN A 76 5.82 -6.28 -4.12
C ASN A 76 6.20 -6.16 -5.61
N GLN A 77 5.24 -5.78 -6.45
CA GLN A 77 5.51 -5.55 -7.86
C GLN A 77 6.42 -4.33 -8.09
N ALA A 78 6.21 -3.24 -7.37
CA ALA A 78 7.11 -2.07 -7.42
C ALA A 78 8.53 -2.44 -6.97
N SER A 79 8.68 -3.25 -5.92
CA SER A 79 9.98 -3.75 -5.46
C SER A 79 10.69 -4.56 -6.55
N ALA A 80 9.99 -5.49 -7.20
CA ALA A 80 10.57 -6.28 -8.29
C ALA A 80 11.03 -5.40 -9.47
N ASN A 81 10.29 -4.33 -9.78
CA ASN A 81 10.68 -3.37 -10.80
C ASN A 81 11.93 -2.57 -10.39
N ILE A 82 12.05 -2.19 -9.11
CA ILE A 82 13.24 -1.52 -8.57
C ILE A 82 14.46 -2.44 -8.68
N ASP A 83 14.34 -3.71 -8.31
CA ASP A 83 15.44 -4.68 -8.42
C ASP A 83 15.90 -4.85 -9.87
N ALA A 84 14.95 -4.92 -10.82
CA ALA A 84 15.26 -4.96 -12.24
C ALA A 84 15.97 -3.68 -12.72
N ALA A 85 15.54 -2.51 -12.26
CA ALA A 85 16.18 -1.24 -12.58
C ALA A 85 17.61 -1.15 -12.01
N LEU A 86 17.82 -1.59 -10.77
CA LEU A 86 19.14 -1.65 -10.15
C LEU A 86 20.08 -2.59 -10.90
N LYS A 87 19.58 -3.74 -11.37
CA LYS A 87 20.35 -4.65 -12.23
C LYS A 87 20.75 -3.97 -13.55
N SER A 88 19.82 -3.27 -14.19
CA SER A 88 20.09 -2.52 -15.42
C SER A 88 21.14 -1.41 -15.19
N ILE A 89 21.08 -0.70 -14.06
CA ILE A 89 22.11 0.29 -13.68
C ILE A 89 23.48 -0.38 -13.50
N ALA A 90 23.54 -1.55 -12.85
CA ALA A 90 24.79 -2.30 -12.70
C ALA A 90 25.37 -2.72 -14.06
N ASP A 91 24.53 -3.14 -15.00
CA ASP A 91 24.95 -3.47 -16.37
C ASP A 91 25.49 -2.23 -17.11
N VAL A 92 24.84 -1.07 -16.97
CA VAL A 92 25.34 0.21 -17.51
C VAL A 92 26.69 0.58 -16.89
N GLN A 93 26.88 0.38 -15.58
CA GLN A 93 28.16 0.64 -14.94
C GLN A 93 29.27 -0.28 -15.47
N LYS A 94 28.96 -1.55 -15.77
CA LYS A 94 29.89 -2.47 -16.44
C LYS A 94 30.31 -1.93 -17.82
N ILE A 95 29.36 -1.43 -18.61
CA ILE A 95 29.64 -0.81 -19.92
C ILE A 95 30.52 0.44 -19.79
N ILE A 96 30.24 1.31 -18.81
CA ILE A 96 31.04 2.51 -18.55
C ILE A 96 32.47 2.13 -18.19
N ASN A 97 32.67 1.14 -17.31
CA ASN A 97 33.99 0.67 -16.93
C ASN A 97 34.77 0.15 -18.15
N ILE A 98 34.14 -0.64 -19.02
CA ILE A 98 34.73 -1.10 -20.29
C ILE A 98 35.16 0.10 -21.15
N ALA A 99 34.29 1.11 -21.32
CA ALA A 99 34.59 2.29 -22.12
C ALA A 99 35.78 3.08 -21.54
N THR A 100 35.84 3.28 -20.23
CA THR A 100 36.98 3.94 -19.56
C THR A 100 38.28 3.16 -19.79
N THR A 101 38.26 1.83 -19.67
CA THR A 101 39.45 1.01 -19.91
C THR A 101 39.91 1.08 -21.38
N ILE A 102 38.98 1.11 -22.35
CA ILE A 102 39.31 1.29 -23.77
C ILE A 102 39.99 2.65 -24.02
N VAL A 103 39.47 3.73 -23.40
CA VAL A 103 40.07 5.07 -23.52
C VAL A 103 41.48 5.08 -22.92
N ASN A 104 41.65 4.53 -21.72
CA ASN A 104 42.96 4.44 -21.06
C ASN A 104 43.96 3.65 -21.90
N LEU A 105 43.54 2.51 -22.46
CA LEU A 105 44.36 1.71 -23.37
C LEU A 105 44.78 2.53 -24.61
N GLY A 106 43.85 3.27 -25.22
CA GLY A 106 44.15 4.16 -26.35
C GLY A 106 45.19 5.22 -26.01
N VAL A 107 45.08 5.84 -24.83
CA VAL A 107 46.08 6.81 -24.33
C VAL A 107 47.45 6.14 -24.14
N SER A 108 47.51 4.95 -23.53
CA SER A 108 48.76 4.22 -23.31
C SER A 108 49.45 3.82 -24.61
N ILE A 109 48.68 3.46 -25.65
CA ILE A 109 49.20 3.18 -26.99
C ILE A 109 49.82 4.44 -27.60
N LEU A 110 49.12 5.57 -27.54
CA LEU A 110 49.59 6.84 -28.10
C LEU A 110 50.85 7.36 -27.39
N THR A 111 51.00 7.11 -26.09
CA THR A 111 52.17 7.50 -25.31
C THR A 111 53.29 6.45 -25.31
N PHE A 112 53.09 5.31 -25.99
CA PHE A 112 54.01 4.16 -26.01
C PHE A 112 54.40 3.64 -24.61
N ASN A 113 53.52 3.77 -23.61
CA ASN A 113 53.77 3.23 -22.27
C ASN A 113 53.39 1.73 -22.21
N VAL A 114 54.37 0.85 -22.43
CA VAL A 114 54.19 -0.60 -22.50
C VAL A 114 53.57 -1.20 -21.22
N ASN A 115 53.92 -0.69 -20.03
CA ASN A 115 53.37 -1.21 -18.78
C ASN A 115 51.87 -0.90 -18.63
N ASP A 116 51.46 0.31 -19.01
CA ASP A 116 50.05 0.70 -18.97
C ASP A 116 49.25 -0.03 -20.04
N ILE A 117 49.83 -0.33 -21.21
CA ILE A 117 49.18 -1.14 -22.24
C ILE A 117 48.86 -2.54 -21.69
N ILE A 118 49.82 -3.20 -21.05
CA ILE A 118 49.62 -4.54 -20.47
C ILE A 118 48.55 -4.50 -19.38
N THR A 119 48.61 -3.51 -18.50
CA THR A 119 47.64 -3.35 -17.39
C THR A 119 46.24 -3.11 -17.92
N ASN A 120 46.06 -2.09 -18.77
CA ASN A 120 44.75 -1.74 -19.33
C ASN A 120 44.18 -2.84 -20.22
N ALA A 121 45.01 -3.61 -20.94
CA ALA A 121 44.55 -4.76 -21.71
C ALA A 121 44.07 -5.90 -20.81
N GLY A 122 44.77 -6.16 -19.70
CA GLY A 122 44.34 -7.13 -18.68
C GLY A 122 43.01 -6.73 -18.03
N ASP A 123 42.88 -5.45 -17.66
CA ASP A 123 41.64 -4.90 -17.08
C ASP A 123 40.47 -4.97 -18.08
N LEU A 124 40.73 -4.78 -19.37
CA LEU A 124 39.69 -4.89 -20.40
C LEU A 124 39.20 -6.33 -20.52
N ILE A 125 40.10 -7.31 -20.56
CA ILE A 125 39.76 -8.73 -20.60
C ILE A 125 38.92 -9.12 -19.37
N ALA A 126 39.32 -8.65 -18.18
CA ALA A 126 38.56 -8.88 -16.95
C ALA A 126 37.18 -8.19 -16.95
N ALA A 127 37.05 -7.02 -17.57
CA ALA A 127 35.79 -6.29 -17.63
C ALA A 127 34.79 -6.86 -18.65
N VAL A 128 35.26 -7.53 -19.71
CA VAL A 128 34.39 -8.13 -20.74
C VAL A 128 34.07 -9.61 -20.51
N SER A 129 34.78 -10.28 -19.60
CA SER A 129 34.43 -11.63 -19.13
C SER A 129 33.24 -11.63 -18.17
#